data_AF-A0A952KXC7-F1
#
_entry.id   AF-A0A952KXC7-F1
#
_cell.length_a   1.000
_cell.length_b   1.000
_cell.length_c   1.000
_cell.angle_alpha   90.00
_cell.angle_beta   90.00
_cell.angle_gamma   90.00
#
_symmetry.space_group_name_H-M   'P 1'
#
loop_
_entity.id
_entity.type
_entity.pdbx_description
1 polymer ?
#
loop_
_entity_poly.entity_id
_entity_poly.type
_entity_poly.pdbx_seq_one_letter_code
_entity_poly.pdbx_strand_id
1 'polypeptide(L)'
;ISAEGAETWVRYRFTPQHSDRPAGEFKGRDRLREEIVARLAEHPVRYTLEVQQAGPGDDPHDPTSVWDTEFFDAGTIEVTGPDPDREQGGEVVVFDPTRVVDGIELSDDPILRYRPAAYSVSVGRRV
;
A
#
# COMPACT_ATOMS: atom_id res chain seq x y z
N ILE A 1 10.43 12.38 -8.35
CA ILE A 1 11.15 13.62 -8.75
C ILE A 1 12.02 14.06 -7.58
N SER A 2 13.34 14.17 -7.78
CA SER A 2 14.26 14.66 -6.74
C SER A 2 14.18 16.18 -6.61
N ALA A 3 14.81 16.76 -5.58
CA ALA A 3 14.88 18.21 -5.40
C ALA A 3 15.59 18.93 -6.57
N GLU A 4 16.46 18.22 -7.28
CA GLU A 4 17.19 18.68 -8.46
C GLU A 4 16.39 18.50 -9.77
N GLY A 5 15.17 17.97 -9.69
CA GLY A 5 14.30 17.71 -10.84
C GLY A 5 14.60 16.39 -11.56
N ALA A 6 15.40 15.49 -10.99
CA ALA A 6 15.63 14.19 -11.59
C ALA A 6 14.39 13.29 -11.45
N GLU A 7 13.99 12.67 -12.55
CA GLU A 7 12.81 11.82 -12.62
C GLU A 7 13.19 10.34 -12.75
N THR A 8 12.39 9.48 -12.14
CA THR A 8 12.56 8.04 -12.20
C THR A 8 11.22 7.37 -11.93
N TRP A 9 10.91 6.37 -12.74
CA TRP A 9 9.75 5.52 -12.54
C TRP A 9 10.03 4.47 -11.49
N VAL A 10 9.03 4.23 -10.65
CA VAL A 10 9.16 3.29 -9.55
C VAL A 10 7.93 2.41 -9.36
N ARG A 11 8.15 1.24 -8.76
CA ARG A 11 7.10 0.37 -8.21
C ARG A 11 7.32 0.16 -6.72
N TYR A 12 6.23 0.09 -5.96
CA TYR A 12 6.26 -0.09 -4.51
C TYR A 12 6.00 -1.55 -4.13
N ARG A 13 6.67 -2.04 -3.09
CA ARG A 13 6.39 -3.32 -2.45
C ARG A 13 6.49 -3.18 -0.94
N PHE A 14 5.57 -3.82 -0.21
CA PHE A 14 5.66 -3.97 1.25
C PHE A 14 6.04 -5.40 1.58
N THR A 15 7.23 -5.59 2.15
CA THR A 15 7.74 -6.91 2.54
C THR A 15 7.71 -7.05 4.06
N PRO A 16 7.06 -8.09 4.62
CA PRO A 16 6.99 -8.27 6.07
C PRO A 16 8.39 -8.52 6.64
N GLN A 17 8.75 -7.81 7.70
CA GLN A 17 10.06 -8.00 8.37
C GLN A 17 10.07 -9.26 9.26
N HIS A 18 8.91 -9.61 9.80
CA HIS A 18 8.71 -10.78 10.65
C HIS A 18 7.42 -11.49 10.27
N SER A 19 7.44 -12.82 10.38
CA SER A 19 6.29 -13.69 10.11
C SER A 19 5.78 -14.41 11.35
N ASP A 20 6.17 -13.94 12.53
CA ASP A 20 5.74 -14.50 13.81
C ASP A 20 4.23 -14.45 13.92
N ARG A 21 3.67 -15.54 14.42
CA ARG A 21 2.23 -15.69 14.64
C ARG A 21 1.97 -15.78 16.14
N PRO A 22 0.93 -15.12 16.65
CA PRO A 22 0.52 -15.24 18.03
C PRO A 22 0.08 -16.69 18.31
N ALA A 23 0.19 -17.10 19.57
CA ALA A 23 -0.26 -18.42 19.99
C ALA A 23 -1.79 -18.56 19.86
N GLY A 24 -2.26 -19.75 19.49
CA GLY A 24 -3.69 -20.07 19.36
C GLY A 24 -4.09 -20.56 17.98
N GLU A 25 -5.34 -21.01 17.86
CA GLU A 25 -5.93 -21.42 16.58
C GLU A 25 -6.99 -20.41 16.14
N PHE A 26 -6.71 -19.70 15.04
CA PHE A 26 -7.66 -18.77 14.42
C PHE A 26 -8.42 -19.50 13.30
N LYS A 27 -9.73 -19.68 13.47
CA LYS A 27 -10.59 -20.48 12.58
C LYS A 27 -11.83 -19.69 12.16
N GLY A 28 -12.51 -20.15 11.11
CA GLY A 28 -13.74 -19.53 10.64
C GLY A 28 -13.51 -18.28 9.78
N ARG A 29 -14.58 -17.50 9.60
CA ARG A 29 -14.67 -16.37 8.66
C ARG A 29 -13.69 -15.24 9.00
N ASP A 30 -13.57 -14.91 10.28
CA ASP A 30 -12.90 -13.70 10.74
C ASP A 30 -11.46 -13.96 11.22
N ARG A 31 -10.94 -15.17 10.97
CA ARG A 31 -9.63 -15.64 11.48
C ARG A 31 -8.45 -14.69 11.24
N LEU A 32 -8.38 -14.02 10.09
CA LEU A 32 -7.27 -13.10 9.79
C LEU A 32 -7.39 -11.78 10.57
N ARG A 33 -8.62 -11.33 10.84
CA ARG A 33 -8.87 -10.15 11.67
C ARG A 33 -8.56 -10.46 13.14
N GLU A 34 -8.99 -11.62 13.62
CA GLU A 34 -8.70 -12.06 14.99
C GLU A 34 -7.19 -12.25 15.19
N GLU A 35 -6.50 -12.86 14.22
CA GLU A 35 -5.06 -13.10 14.28
C GLU A 35 -4.26 -11.80 14.27
N ILE A 36 -4.57 -10.84 13.40
CA ILE A 36 -3.82 -9.57 13.38
C ILE A 36 -4.04 -8.74 14.65
N VAL A 37 -5.25 -8.77 15.24
CA VAL A 37 -5.53 -8.10 16.53
C VAL A 37 -4.73 -8.77 17.66
N ALA A 38 -4.71 -10.11 17.71
CA ALA A 38 -3.91 -10.84 18.70
C ALA A 38 -2.41 -10.55 18.53
N ARG A 39 -1.91 -10.54 17.29
CA ARG A 39 -0.51 -10.23 16.97
C ARG A 39 -0.13 -8.82 17.43
N LEU A 40 -0.95 -7.83 17.14
CA LEU A 40 -0.73 -6.43 17.53
C LEU A 40 -0.78 -6.21 19.05
N ALA A 41 -1.43 -7.09 19.80
CA ALA A 41 -1.43 -7.04 21.26
C ALA A 41 -0.10 -7.51 21.87
N GLU A 42 0.69 -8.32 21.15
CA GLU A 42 2.00 -8.80 21.60
C GLU A 42 3.11 -7.82 21.20
N HIS A 43 3.11 -7.36 19.94
CA HIS A 43 4.10 -6.42 19.41
C HIS A 43 3.63 -5.73 18.11
N PRO A 44 4.26 -4.61 17.71
CA PRO A 44 4.00 -4.01 16.41
C PRO A 44 4.28 -4.96 15.23
N VAL A 45 3.52 -4.79 14.15
CA VAL A 45 3.79 -5.44 12.87
C VAL A 45 4.56 -4.49 11.96
N ARG A 46 5.67 -4.96 11.39
CA ARG A 46 6.55 -4.14 10.56
C ARG A 46 6.68 -4.67 9.13
N TYR A 47 6.64 -3.75 8.18
CA TYR A 47 6.91 -3.99 6.78
C TYR A 47 8.03 -3.06 6.32
N THR A 48 8.98 -3.58 5.56
CA THR A 48 9.90 -2.74 4.78
C THR A 48 9.14 -2.24 3.54
N LEU A 49 9.13 -0.92 3.33
CA LEU A 49 8.75 -0.32 2.07
C LEU A 49 9.95 -0.44 1.14
N GLU A 50 9.80 -1.24 0.09
CA GLU A 50 10.79 -1.40 -0.95
C GLU A 50 10.32 -0.68 -2.21
N VAL A 51 11.28 -0.08 -2.92
CA VAL A 51 11.07 0.61 -4.18
C VAL A 51 11.91 -0.07 -5.25
N GLN A 52 11.28 -0.43 -6.36
CA GLN A 52 11.95 -0.92 -7.55
C GLN A 52 12.01 0.21 -8.56
N GLN A 53 13.20 0.55 -9.03
CA GLN A 53 13.41 1.58 -10.05
C GLN A 53 13.33 0.95 -11.45
N ALA A 54 12.66 1.60 -12.39
CA ALA A 54 12.61 1.16 -13.78
C ALA A 54 14.01 1.15 -14.40
N GLY A 55 14.35 0.06 -15.08
CA GLY A 55 15.53 -0.10 -15.90
C GLY A 55 15.26 0.15 -17.38
N PRO A 56 16.29 0.00 -18.24
CA PRO A 56 16.14 0.10 -19.68
C PRO A 56 15.17 -0.97 -20.21
N GLY A 57 14.11 -0.54 -20.92
CA GLY A 57 13.12 -1.44 -21.53
C GLY A 57 11.92 -1.77 -20.64
N ASP A 58 11.96 -1.38 -19.37
CA ASP A 58 10.82 -1.48 -18.46
C ASP A 58 9.73 -0.48 -18.85
N ASP A 59 8.47 -0.94 -18.93
CA ASP A 59 7.32 -0.08 -19.21
C ASP A 59 6.62 0.32 -17.88
N PRO A 60 6.66 1.61 -17.48
CA PRO A 60 6.00 2.12 -16.28
C PRO A 60 4.51 2.42 -16.45
N HIS A 61 4.00 2.32 -17.68
CA HIS A 61 2.62 2.56 -18.04
C HIS A 61 1.84 1.26 -18.24
N ASP A 62 2.53 0.12 -18.35
CA ASP A 62 1.90 -1.20 -18.37
C ASP A 62 2.06 -1.91 -17.02
N PRO A 63 0.99 -2.08 -16.24
CA PRO A 63 1.05 -2.81 -14.96
C PRO A 63 1.30 -4.31 -15.14
N THR A 64 1.20 -4.84 -16.35
CA THR A 64 1.52 -6.24 -16.69
C THR A 64 2.98 -6.43 -17.11
N SER A 65 3.70 -5.34 -17.39
CA SER A 65 5.14 -5.38 -17.66
C SER A 65 5.90 -5.95 -16.47
N VAL A 66 6.83 -6.87 -16.72
CA VAL A 66 7.68 -7.48 -15.67
C VAL A 66 9.03 -6.77 -15.68
N TRP A 67 9.45 -6.29 -14.51
CA TRP A 67 10.72 -5.60 -14.33
C TRP A 67 11.68 -6.50 -13.57
N ASP A 68 12.89 -6.67 -14.10
CA ASP A 68 13.95 -7.51 -13.51
C ASP A 68 14.97 -6.69 -12.69
N THR A 69 14.73 -5.39 -12.48
CA THR A 69 15.57 -4.53 -11.65
C THR A 69 15.46 -4.84 -10.16
N GLU A 70 16.49 -4.47 -9.41
CA GLU A 70 16.52 -4.69 -7.97
C GLU A 70 15.60 -3.73 -7.19
N PHE A 71 15.16 -4.21 -6.02
CA PHE A 71 14.44 -3.41 -5.04
C PHE A 71 15.44 -2.81 -4.05
N PHE A 72 15.19 -1.57 -3.62
CA PHE A 72 15.93 -0.93 -2.53
C PHE A 72 15.00 -0.52 -1.39
N ASP A 73 15.54 -0.47 -0.18
CA ASP A 73 14.84 -0.07 1.04
C ASP A 73 14.54 1.44 1.02
N ALA A 74 13.27 1.79 1.19
CA ALA A 74 12.77 3.17 1.27
C ALA A 74 12.09 3.49 2.60
N GLY A 75 12.23 2.62 3.60
CA GLY A 75 11.76 2.84 4.96
C GLY A 75 10.96 1.68 5.55
N THR A 76 10.40 1.91 6.73
CA THR A 76 9.60 0.91 7.45
C THR A 76 8.23 1.49 7.80
N ILE A 77 7.18 0.72 7.51
CA ILE A 77 5.85 0.95 8.07
C ILE A 77 5.71 0.08 9.31
N GLU A 78 5.35 0.72 10.42
CA GLU A 78 5.04 0.06 11.67
C GLU A 78 3.55 0.25 12.00
N VAL A 79 2.82 -0.86 12.12
CA VAL A 79 1.45 -0.88 12.61
C VAL A 79 1.49 -1.27 14.08
N THR A 80 1.07 -0.37 14.94
CA THR A 80 1.21 -0.51 16.40
C THR A 80 -0.09 -0.90 17.11
N GLY A 81 -1.22 -0.87 16.40
CA GLY A 81 -2.50 -1.24 16.97
C GLY A 81 -3.67 -1.07 16.01
N PRO A 82 -4.87 -1.54 16.39
CA PRO A 82 -6.08 -1.30 15.64
C PRO A 82 -6.51 0.17 15.74
N ASP A 83 -7.07 0.68 14.65
CA ASP A 83 -7.80 1.94 14.64
C ASP A 83 -9.27 1.66 15.02
N PRO A 84 -9.81 2.21 16.12
CA PRO A 84 -11.13 1.86 16.67
C PRO A 84 -12.33 2.43 15.87
N ASP A 85 -12.28 2.32 14.54
CA ASP A 85 -13.22 2.86 13.53
C ASP A 85 -13.16 4.39 13.34
N ARG A 86 -12.49 4.80 12.25
CA ARG A 86 -12.57 6.16 11.69
C ARG A 86 -13.87 6.46 10.94
N GLU A 87 -14.70 5.47 10.63
CA GLU A 87 -15.94 5.68 9.87
C GLU A 87 -17.18 5.94 10.75
N GLN A 88 -16.99 6.27 12.03
CA GLN A 88 -18.06 6.74 12.89
C GLN A 88 -18.29 8.24 12.70
N GLY A 89 -19.55 8.67 12.53
CA GLY A 89 -19.89 10.09 12.39
C GLY A 89 -19.81 10.67 10.98
N GLY A 90 -19.74 9.82 9.94
CA GLY A 90 -19.77 10.26 8.53
C GLY A 90 -18.41 10.54 7.89
N GLU A 91 -17.31 10.27 8.61
CA GLU A 91 -15.96 10.27 8.03
C GLU A 91 -15.80 9.03 7.13
N VAL A 92 -15.34 9.23 5.89
CA VAL A 92 -15.08 8.13 4.94
C VAL A 92 -13.60 8.08 4.68
N VAL A 93 -12.98 6.95 4.98
CA VAL A 93 -11.55 6.78 4.69
C VAL A 93 -11.40 6.26 3.26
N VAL A 94 -10.89 7.11 2.38
CA VAL A 94 -10.63 6.77 0.98
C VAL A 94 -9.14 6.69 0.73
N PHE A 95 -8.66 5.48 0.47
CA PHE A 95 -7.31 5.21 -0.01
C PHE A 95 -7.26 5.35 -1.54
N ASP A 96 -7.22 6.59 -2.02
CA ASP A 96 -7.10 6.93 -3.44
C ASP A 96 -5.62 6.85 -3.88
N PRO A 97 -5.26 5.95 -4.83
CA PRO A 97 -3.88 5.82 -5.31
C PRO A 97 -3.37 7.05 -6.08
N THR A 98 -4.24 7.98 -6.46
CA THR A 98 -3.87 9.20 -7.17
C THR A 98 -3.67 10.40 -6.26
N ARG A 99 -3.94 10.25 -4.96
CA ARG A 99 -3.63 11.25 -3.95
C ARG A 99 -2.14 11.18 -3.60
N VAL A 100 -1.33 11.80 -4.44
CA VAL A 100 0.13 11.90 -4.30
C VAL A 100 0.54 13.22 -3.63
N VAL A 101 1.80 13.31 -3.22
CA VAL A 101 2.43 14.51 -2.64
C VAL A 101 3.55 15.02 -3.55
N ASP A 102 4.02 16.25 -3.32
CA ASP A 102 5.14 16.82 -4.05
C ASP A 102 6.33 15.85 -4.11
N GLY A 103 6.89 15.69 -5.32
CA GLY A 103 7.96 14.73 -5.59
C GLY A 103 7.47 13.36 -6.11
N ILE A 104 6.17 13.07 -6.07
CA ILE A 104 5.57 11.85 -6.61
C ILE A 104 4.52 12.21 -7.67
N GLU A 105 4.64 11.61 -8.85
CA GLU A 105 3.71 11.78 -9.96
C GLU A 105 3.18 10.44 -10.44
N LEU A 106 2.06 10.47 -11.17
CA LEU A 106 1.40 9.28 -11.68
C LEU A 106 1.98 8.89 -13.03
N SER A 107 2.14 7.60 -13.26
CA SER A 107 2.37 7.09 -14.61
C SER A 107 1.09 7.20 -15.45
N ASP A 108 1.24 7.06 -16.77
CA ASP A 108 0.12 6.93 -17.72
C ASP A 108 -0.50 5.53 -17.76
N ASP A 109 -0.35 4.73 -16.70
CA ASP A 109 -1.04 3.45 -16.57
C ASP A 109 -2.58 3.67 -16.63
N PRO A 110 -3.27 3.13 -17.66
CA PRO A 110 -4.69 3.36 -17.84
C PRO A 110 -5.53 2.81 -16.68
N ILE A 111 -5.07 1.75 -16.01
CA ILE A 111 -5.71 1.21 -14.81
C ILE A 111 -5.56 2.21 -13.66
N LEU A 112 -4.35 2.74 -13.43
CA LEU A 112 -4.12 3.75 -12.40
C LEU A 112 -4.98 5.00 -12.64
N ARG A 113 -5.02 5.49 -13.88
CA ARG A 113 -5.81 6.67 -14.26
C ARG A 113 -7.32 6.46 -14.16
N TYR A 114 -7.80 5.22 -14.29
CA TYR A 114 -9.23 4.89 -14.12
C TYR A 114 -9.67 4.75 -12.66
N ARG A 115 -8.77 4.33 -11.76
CA ARG A 115 -9.10 4.03 -10.34
C ARG A 115 -9.83 5.16 -9.60
N PRO A 116 -9.50 6.46 -9.75
CA PRO A 116 -10.20 7.54 -9.04
C PRO A 116 -11.70 7.58 -9.31
N ALA A 117 -12.10 7.35 -10.57
CA ALA A 117 -13.51 7.32 -10.94
C ALA A 117 -14.24 6.14 -10.27
N ALA A 118 -13.60 4.98 -10.22
CA ALA A 118 -14.13 3.80 -9.53
C ALA A 118 -14.23 4.02 -8.01
N TYR A 119 -13.22 4.61 -7.38
CA TYR A 119 -13.26 4.96 -5.96
C TYR A 119 -14.36 5.99 -5.67
N SER A 120 -14.52 7.02 -6.51
CA SER A 120 -15.57 8.03 -6.36
C SER A 120 -16.99 7.42 -6.41
N VAL A 121 -17.24 6.51 -7.35
CA VAL A 121 -18.52 5.78 -7.43
C VAL A 121 -18.72 4.88 -6.22
N SER A 122 -17.68 4.19 -5.74
CA SER A 122 -17.76 3.34 -4.55
C SER A 122 -18.11 4.17 -3.30
N VAL A 123 -17.46 5.32 -3.12
CA VAL A 123 -17.75 6.24 -2.01
C VAL A 123 -19.18 6.72 -2.10
N GLY A 124 -19.62 7.27 -3.23
CA GLY A 124 -20.99 7.78 -3.39
C GLY A 124 -22.10 6.74 -3.22
N ARG A 125 -21.78 5.43 -3.16
CA ARG A 125 -22.72 4.35 -2.83
C ARG A 125 -22.65 3.88 -1.37
N ARG A 126 -21.56 4.19 -0.66
CA ARG A 126 -21.30 3.76 0.73
C ARG A 126 -21.68 4.84 1.74
N VAL A 127 -21.60 6.12 1.36
CA VAL A 127 -22.20 7.24 2.10
C VAL A 127 -23.68 7.40 1.84
#